data_AF-Q5BWQ3-F1
#
_entry.id   AF-Q5BWQ3-F1
#
_cell.length_a   1.000
_cell.length_b   1.000
_cell.length_c   1.000
_cell.angle_alpha   90.00
_cell.angle_beta   90.00
_cell.angle_gamma   90.00
#
_symmetry.space_group_name_H-M   'P 1'
#
loop_
_entity.id
_entity.type
_entity.pdbx_description
1 polymer ?
#
loop_
_entity_poly.entity_id
_entity_poly.type
_entity_poly.pdbx_seq_one_letter_code
_entity_poly.pdbx_strand_id
1 'polypeptide(L)'
;DDAHSLSSIVLSVDIDFKSLEDVGIYIEASVTEYKRMIVVGITGSLDVLGMWNPEKAVFCERQNTTSNNTETWHCSITLQTLSVFQYRFFLAELFEEVDETSDSQTLNILAWESRLKPREFCLIDYLNSTDKHPLTHTKFGIFDDGNFIQRGWLMSNSE
;
A
#
# COMPACT_ATOMS: atom_id res chain seq x y z
N ASP A 1 34.16 -10.02 -1.08
CA ASP A 1 33.10 -9.77 -2.06
C ASP A 1 31.91 -10.68 -1.83
N ASP A 2 31.15 -10.39 -0.77
CA ASP A 2 29.81 -10.95 -0.64
C ASP A 2 28.89 -10.10 -1.50
N ALA A 3 28.49 -10.64 -2.65
CA ALA A 3 27.42 -10.08 -3.42
C ALA A 3 26.16 -10.09 -2.54
N HIS A 4 25.74 -8.92 -2.04
CA HIS A 4 24.45 -8.76 -1.38
C HIS A 4 23.37 -9.21 -2.37
N SER A 5 22.89 -10.43 -2.22
CA SER A 5 21.80 -10.98 -3.02
C SER A 5 20.55 -10.14 -2.74
N LEU A 6 20.20 -9.29 -3.70
CA LEU A 6 18.95 -8.55 -3.69
C LEU A 6 17.80 -9.56 -3.79
N SER A 7 16.92 -9.57 -2.81
CA SER A 7 15.72 -10.40 -2.81
C SER A 7 14.53 -9.53 -3.20
N SER A 8 13.97 -9.78 -4.38
CA SER A 8 12.70 -9.17 -4.79
C SER A 8 11.54 -9.98 -4.20
N ILE A 9 10.63 -9.29 -3.53
CA ILE A 9 9.48 -9.87 -2.84
C ILE A 9 8.24 -9.11 -3.29
N VAL A 10 7.15 -9.84 -3.47
CA VAL A 10 5.85 -9.24 -3.76
C VAL A 10 4.98 -9.42 -2.53
N LEU A 11 4.59 -8.31 -1.92
CA LEU A 11 3.50 -8.30 -0.94
C LEU A 11 2.21 -7.96 -1.68
N SER A 12 1.12 -8.64 -1.35
CA SER A 12 -0.16 -8.51 -2.01
C SER A 12 -1.26 -8.19 -1.01
N VAL A 13 -2.19 -7.36 -1.45
CA VAL A 13 -3.34 -6.94 -0.64
C VAL A 13 -4.62 -6.98 -1.47
N ASP A 14 -5.65 -7.59 -0.90
CA ASP A 14 -7.02 -7.53 -1.39
C ASP A 14 -7.74 -6.33 -0.76
N ILE A 15 -8.31 -5.47 -1.60
CA ILE A 15 -9.14 -4.35 -1.17
C ILE A 15 -10.58 -4.61 -1.57
N ASP A 16 -11.45 -4.79 -0.58
CA ASP A 16 -12.90 -4.75 -0.77
C ASP A 16 -13.37 -3.29 -0.76
N PHE A 17 -13.59 -2.74 -1.96
CA PHE A 17 -13.99 -1.33 -2.11
C PHE A 17 -15.36 -1.03 -1.49
N LYS A 18 -16.23 -2.03 -1.35
CA LYS A 18 -17.52 -1.85 -0.70
C LYS A 18 -17.35 -1.59 0.80
N SER A 19 -16.40 -2.27 1.45
CA SER A 19 -16.09 -2.06 2.87
C SER A 19 -15.55 -0.65 3.17
N LEU A 20 -15.07 0.07 2.15
CA LEU A 20 -14.57 1.44 2.30
C LEU A 20 -15.71 2.47 2.37
N GLU A 21 -16.88 2.15 1.84
CA GLU A 21 -18.07 3.01 1.96
C GLU A 21 -18.47 3.17 3.43
N ASP A 22 -18.29 2.13 4.26
CA ASP A 22 -18.60 2.15 5.69
C ASP A 22 -17.74 3.16 6.47
N VAL A 23 -16.58 3.53 5.94
CA VAL A 23 -15.69 4.57 6.50
C VAL A 23 -15.80 5.91 5.75
N GLY A 24 -16.82 6.06 4.90
CA GLY A 24 -17.16 7.30 4.20
C GLY A 24 -16.26 7.61 3.01
N ILE A 25 -15.68 6.59 2.38
CA ILE A 25 -14.85 6.73 1.18
C ILE A 25 -15.71 6.38 -0.03
N TYR A 26 -15.94 7.37 -0.90
CA TYR A 26 -16.67 7.21 -2.14
C TYR A 26 -15.73 7.49 -3.31
N ILE A 27 -15.50 6.45 -4.11
CA ILE A 27 -14.63 6.54 -5.28
C ILE A 27 -15.51 6.92 -6.47
N GLU A 28 -15.57 8.22 -6.76
CA GLU A 28 -16.34 8.73 -7.89
C GLU A 28 -15.46 8.80 -9.15
N ALA A 29 -15.98 8.27 -10.25
CA ALA A 29 -15.27 8.20 -11.53
C ALA A 29 -15.44 9.51 -12.31
N SER A 30 -14.30 10.05 -12.75
CA SER A 30 -14.11 11.16 -13.70
C SER A 30 -14.48 12.56 -13.22
N VAL A 31 -13.45 13.40 -13.11
CA VAL A 31 -13.56 14.86 -13.12
C VAL A 31 -12.78 15.34 -14.35
N THR A 32 -13.35 16.26 -15.12
CA THR A 32 -12.84 16.64 -16.44
C THR A 32 -11.56 17.46 -16.43
N GLU A 33 -11.14 17.95 -15.27
CA GLU A 33 -10.06 18.94 -15.11
C GLU A 33 -8.72 18.33 -14.68
N TYR A 34 -8.72 17.11 -14.14
CA TYR A 34 -7.52 16.44 -13.66
C TYR A 34 -7.62 14.92 -13.82
N LYS A 35 -6.48 14.26 -14.06
CA LYS A 35 -6.43 12.80 -14.07
C LYS A 35 -6.35 12.33 -12.62
N ARG A 36 -7.48 11.84 -12.11
CA ARG A 36 -7.60 11.22 -10.78
C ARG A 36 -7.31 9.73 -10.90
N MET A 37 -6.29 9.24 -10.20
CA MET A 37 -5.95 7.82 -10.17
C MET A 37 -6.04 7.28 -8.75
N ILE A 38 -6.85 6.24 -8.54
CA ILE A 38 -6.85 5.48 -7.30
C ILE A 38 -5.61 4.61 -7.28
N VAL A 39 -4.87 4.70 -6.19
CA VAL A 39 -3.65 3.92 -5.97
C VAL A 39 -3.64 3.29 -4.60
N VAL A 40 -2.97 2.14 -4.54
CA VAL A 40 -2.61 1.48 -3.30
C VAL A 40 -1.12 1.66 -3.09
N GLY A 41 -0.74 2.04 -1.89
CA GLY A 41 0.67 2.18 -1.51
C GLY A 41 1.00 1.36 -0.28
N ILE A 42 2.27 1.02 -0.14
CA ILE A 42 2.85 0.44 1.07
C ILE A 42 3.97 1.34 1.59
N THR A 43 3.89 1.70 2.87
CA THR A 43 4.97 2.39 3.59
C THR A 43 5.32 1.64 4.86
N GLY A 44 6.53 1.83 5.35
CA GLY A 44 7.06 1.04 6.44
C GLY A 44 8.37 1.53 7.01
N SER A 45 8.96 0.72 7.87
CA SER A 45 10.16 1.05 8.66
C SER A 45 11.48 0.97 7.89
N LEU A 46 11.46 0.70 6.59
CA LEU A 46 12.65 0.61 5.74
C LEU A 46 12.74 1.80 4.80
N ASP A 47 13.96 2.16 4.39
CA ASP A 47 14.22 3.20 3.39
C ASP A 47 13.50 2.91 2.07
N VAL A 48 13.55 1.65 1.62
CA VAL A 48 12.84 1.20 0.40
C VAL A 48 11.31 1.26 0.53
N LEU A 49 10.78 1.44 1.75
CA LEU A 49 9.36 1.64 2.03
C LEU A 49 9.05 3.09 2.43
N GLY A 50 10.00 4.01 2.26
CA GLY A 50 9.79 5.43 2.51
C GLY A 50 9.81 5.86 3.98
N MET A 51 10.21 5.00 4.93
CA MET A 51 10.34 5.36 6.35
C MET A 51 9.06 5.99 6.95
N TRP A 52 7.91 5.34 6.73
CA TRP A 52 6.58 5.81 7.12
C TRP A 52 6.13 7.12 6.44
N ASN A 53 6.82 7.59 5.41
CA ASN A 53 6.39 8.70 4.57
C ASN A 53 5.61 8.16 3.35
N PRO A 54 4.29 8.46 3.23
CA PRO A 54 3.45 8.03 2.11
C PRO A 54 3.87 8.59 0.75
N GLU A 55 4.47 9.78 0.71
CA GLU A 55 4.98 10.40 -0.53
C GLU A 55 6.21 9.66 -1.07
N LYS A 56 6.89 8.87 -0.22
CA LYS A 56 8.04 8.02 -0.57
C LYS A 56 7.69 6.53 -0.57
N ALA A 57 6.40 6.20 -0.50
CA ALA A 57 5.92 4.84 -0.46
C ALA A 57 6.18 4.10 -1.78
N VAL A 58 6.08 2.77 -1.71
CA VAL A 58 6.02 1.95 -2.92
C VAL A 58 4.57 1.86 -3.37
N PHE A 59 4.27 2.31 -4.59
CA PHE A 59 2.96 2.12 -5.20
C PHE A 59 2.82 0.71 -5.77
N CYS A 60 1.63 0.14 -5.58
CA CYS A 60 1.32 -1.21 -5.96
C CYS A 60 0.69 -1.26 -7.35
N GLU A 61 0.93 -2.36 -8.06
CA GLU A 61 0.34 -2.65 -9.36
C GLU A 61 -0.94 -3.45 -9.19
N ARG A 62 -2.03 -2.95 -9.78
CA ARG A 62 -3.29 -3.68 -9.87
C ARG A 62 -3.12 -4.89 -10.79
N GLN A 63 -3.43 -6.09 -10.29
CA GLN A 63 -3.16 -7.32 -11.05
C GLN A 63 -4.34 -7.83 -11.86
N ASN A 64 -5.58 -7.73 -11.32
CA ASN A 64 -6.86 -7.93 -12.00
C ASN A 64 -8.00 -7.77 -10.97
N THR A 65 -9.22 -7.45 -11.44
CA THR A 65 -10.42 -7.42 -10.59
C THR A 65 -10.87 -8.85 -10.31
N THR A 66 -10.88 -9.28 -9.05
CA THR A 66 -11.60 -10.48 -8.66
C THR A 66 -13.10 -10.16 -8.67
N SER A 67 -13.95 -11.09 -9.08
CA SER A 67 -15.39 -10.88 -9.03
C SER A 67 -15.82 -10.50 -7.60
N ASN A 68 -16.78 -9.57 -7.48
CA ASN A 68 -17.36 -9.04 -6.22
C ASN A 68 -16.69 -7.80 -5.57
N ASN A 69 -16.32 -6.77 -6.34
CA ASN A 69 -15.81 -5.47 -5.83
C ASN A 69 -14.49 -5.54 -5.03
N THR A 70 -13.81 -6.68 -5.09
CA THR A 70 -12.48 -6.86 -4.54
C THR A 70 -11.45 -6.72 -5.64
N GLU A 71 -10.36 -6.01 -5.34
CA GLU A 71 -9.22 -5.92 -6.24
C GLU A 71 -7.94 -6.34 -5.51
N THR A 72 -7.12 -7.13 -6.19
CA THR A 72 -5.81 -7.54 -5.69
C THR A 72 -4.71 -6.63 -6.24
N TRP A 73 -3.89 -6.11 -5.34
CA TRP A 73 -2.78 -5.21 -5.64
C TRP A 73 -1.46 -5.84 -5.21
N HIS A 74 -0.44 -5.73 -6.05
CA HIS A 74 0.90 -6.28 -5.81
C HIS A 74 1.93 -5.17 -5.63
N CYS A 75 2.68 -5.22 -4.54
CA CYS A 75 3.69 -4.24 -4.19
C CYS A 75 5.04 -4.94 -4.20
N SER A 76 5.84 -4.66 -5.23
CA SER A 76 7.16 -5.27 -5.43
C SER A 76 8.21 -4.49 -4.64
N ILE A 77 8.92 -5.18 -3.75
CA ILE A 77 9.91 -4.59 -2.85
C ILE A 77 11.23 -5.33 -3.05
N THR A 78 12.31 -4.57 -3.26
CA THR A 78 13.66 -5.12 -3.35
C THR A 78 14.38 -4.93 -2.02
N LEU A 79 14.72 -6.02 -1.35
CA LEU A 79 15.42 -5.99 -0.08
C LEU A 79 16.93 -6.21 -0.26
N GLN A 80 17.72 -5.40 0.44
CA GLN A 80 19.18 -5.44 0.41
C GLN A 80 19.78 -6.29 1.55
N THR A 81 19.01 -6.54 2.60
CA THR A 81 19.45 -7.26 3.81
C THR A 81 18.36 -8.20 4.31
N LEU A 82 18.80 -9.29 4.95
CA LEU A 82 17.92 -10.14 5.76
C LEU A 82 17.41 -9.29 6.93
N SER A 83 16.14 -8.88 6.85
CA SER A 83 15.54 -7.96 7.80
C SER A 83 14.13 -8.39 8.19
N VAL A 84 13.79 -8.06 9.44
CA VAL A 84 12.40 -7.97 9.90
C VAL A 84 12.01 -6.51 9.77
N PHE A 85 10.85 -6.23 9.19
CA PHE A 85 10.38 -4.86 9.02
C PHE A 85 8.88 -4.75 9.21
N GLN A 86 8.45 -3.53 9.51
CA GLN A 86 7.05 -3.19 9.72
C GLN A 86 6.51 -2.38 8.54
N TYR A 87 5.23 -2.56 8.23
CA TYR A 87 4.59 -1.85 7.12
C TYR A 87 3.07 -1.69 7.33
N ARG A 88 2.48 -0.80 6.53
CA ARG A 88 1.04 -0.60 6.37
C ARG A 88 0.70 -0.35 4.92
N PHE A 89 -0.44 -0.88 4.48
CA PHE A 89 -1.06 -0.43 3.25
C PHE A 89 -1.87 0.85 3.49
N PHE A 90 -1.99 1.65 2.43
CA PHE A 90 -2.94 2.74 2.36
C PHE A 90 -3.59 2.79 0.97
N LEU A 91 -4.78 3.35 0.93
CA LEU A 91 -5.48 3.70 -0.30
C LEU A 91 -5.41 5.22 -0.45
N ALA A 92 -5.09 5.70 -1.64
CA ALA A 92 -4.97 7.12 -1.92
C ALA A 92 -5.47 7.48 -3.33
N GLU A 93 -5.60 8.79 -3.52
CA GLU A 93 -5.80 9.42 -4.81
C GLU A 93 -4.55 10.18 -5.20
N LEU A 94 -4.10 9.96 -6.43
CA LEU A 94 -3.12 10.80 -7.09
C LEU A 94 -3.85 11.76 -8.04
N PHE A 95 -3.52 13.04 -7.89
CA PHE A 95 -3.92 14.10 -8.81
C PHE A 95 -2.71 14.46 -9.67
N GLU A 96 -2.86 14.29 -10.97
CA GLU A 96 -1.92 14.81 -11.97
C GLU A 96 -2.57 16.04 -12.61
N GLU A 97 -1.92 17.20 -12.48
CA GLU A 97 -2.27 18.39 -13.25
C GLU A 97 -1.99 18.12 -14.74
N VAL A 98 -2.91 18.51 -15.61
CA VAL A 98 -2.82 18.24 -17.05
C VAL A 98 -1.92 19.25 -17.77
N ASP A 99 -1.42 20.28 -17.07
CA ASP A 99 -0.63 21.34 -17.67
C ASP A 99 0.84 20.93 -17.83
N GLU A 100 1.37 21.04 -19.05
CA GLU A 100 2.68 20.50 -19.50
C GLU A 100 3.93 21.08 -18.79
N THR A 101 3.75 21.90 -17.75
CA THR A 101 4.83 22.63 -17.06
C THR A 101 4.93 22.34 -15.56
N SER A 102 4.03 21.52 -15.02
CA SER A 102 3.90 21.23 -13.58
C SER A 102 4.06 19.71 -13.35
N ASP A 103 5.21 19.28 -12.85
CA ASP A 103 5.41 17.89 -12.35
C ASP A 103 4.76 17.68 -10.96
N SER A 104 3.78 18.50 -10.57
CA SER A 104 3.20 18.42 -9.24
C SER A 104 2.14 17.32 -9.17
N GLN A 105 2.54 16.17 -8.62
CA GLN A 105 1.61 15.12 -8.19
C GLN A 105 1.19 15.37 -6.76
N THR A 106 -0.12 15.47 -6.51
CA THR A 106 -0.66 15.55 -5.14
C THR A 106 -1.19 14.19 -4.72
N LEU A 107 -0.71 13.68 -3.58
CA LEU A 107 -1.17 12.44 -2.97
C LEU A 107 -2.16 12.74 -1.84
N ASN A 108 -3.41 12.32 -1.99
CA ASN A 108 -4.43 12.42 -0.94
C ASN A 108 -4.79 11.05 -0.40
N ILE A 109 -4.49 10.79 0.87
CA ILE A 109 -4.74 9.47 1.47
C ILE A 109 -6.20 9.35 1.86
N LEU A 110 -6.89 8.37 1.26
CA LEU A 110 -8.29 8.07 1.53
C LEU A 110 -8.45 7.18 2.76
N ALA A 111 -7.63 6.12 2.86
CA ALA A 111 -7.73 5.12 3.90
C ALA A 111 -6.36 4.64 4.37
N TRP A 112 -6.28 4.33 5.65
CA TRP A 112 -5.20 3.59 6.27
C TRP A 112 -5.68 2.25 6.81
N GLU A 113 -4.84 1.22 6.72
CA GLU A 113 -4.91 0.11 7.66
C GLU A 113 -4.52 0.60 9.06
N SER A 114 -5.47 0.64 9.99
CA SER A 114 -5.33 1.29 11.30
C SER A 114 -5.53 0.34 12.49
N ARG A 115 -4.72 -0.73 12.52
CA ARG A 115 -4.46 -1.49 13.76
C ARG A 115 -3.39 -0.79 14.59
N LEU A 116 -3.46 -0.86 15.93
CA LEU A 116 -2.44 -0.27 16.82
C LEU A 116 -1.01 -0.71 16.47
N LYS A 117 -0.83 -1.99 16.11
CA LYS A 117 0.44 -2.54 15.65
C LYS A 117 0.46 -2.65 14.12
N PRO A 118 1.50 -2.16 13.42
CA PRO A 118 1.68 -2.40 12.00
C PRO A 118 1.82 -3.90 11.68
N ARG A 119 1.73 -4.25 10.40
CA ARG A 119 2.10 -5.59 9.93
C ARG A 119 3.61 -5.76 10.06
N GLU A 120 4.05 -6.98 10.28
CA GLU A 120 5.46 -7.35 10.36
C GLU A 120 5.76 -8.40 9.30
N PHE A 121 6.89 -8.24 8.61
CA PHE A 121 7.40 -9.22 7.65
C PHE A 121 8.81 -9.64 8.04
N CYS A 122 9.06 -10.95 8.01
CA CYS A 122 10.36 -11.54 8.28
C CYS A 122 10.89 -12.24 7.04
N LEU A 123 11.98 -11.73 6.45
CA LEU A 123 12.57 -12.33 5.25
C LEU A 123 13.07 -13.77 5.50
N ILE A 124 13.56 -14.07 6.71
CA ILE A 124 14.05 -15.41 7.03
C ILE A 124 12.89 -16.42 7.04
N ASP A 125 11.75 -16.06 7.64
CA ASP A 125 10.55 -16.90 7.65
C ASP A 125 10.01 -17.09 6.24
N TYR A 126 9.98 -16.00 5.46
CA TYR A 126 9.64 -16.06 4.05
C TYR A 126 10.53 -17.05 3.32
N LEU A 127 11.86 -16.95 3.39
CA LEU A 127 12.78 -17.83 2.66
C LEU A 127 12.63 -19.30 3.07
N ASN A 128 12.42 -19.57 4.36
CA ASN A 128 12.33 -20.93 4.89
C ASN A 128 10.95 -21.59 4.72
N SER A 129 9.89 -20.82 4.47
CA SER A 129 8.54 -21.39 4.33
C SER A 129 8.35 -22.17 3.03
N THR A 130 7.63 -23.30 3.07
CA THR A 130 7.19 -24.01 1.87
C THR A 130 5.99 -23.35 1.20
N ASP A 131 5.16 -22.66 1.98
CA ASP A 131 4.01 -21.89 1.49
C ASP A 131 4.23 -20.41 1.81
N LYS A 132 4.44 -19.60 0.76
CA LYS A 132 4.70 -18.17 0.90
C LYS A 132 3.42 -17.35 1.04
N HIS A 133 2.28 -17.90 0.60
CA HIS A 133 1.04 -17.14 0.47
C HIS A 133 0.57 -16.51 1.79
N PRO A 134 0.58 -17.20 2.94
CA PRO A 134 0.17 -16.59 4.21
C PRO A 134 1.09 -15.47 4.71
N LEU A 135 2.33 -15.40 4.20
CA LEU A 135 3.34 -14.42 4.59
C LEU A 135 3.31 -13.18 3.68
N THR A 136 2.80 -13.32 2.46
CA THR A 136 2.83 -12.26 1.45
C THR A 136 1.45 -11.75 1.05
N HIS A 137 0.37 -12.45 1.39
CA HIS A 137 -0.99 -12.07 1.00
C HIS A 137 -1.84 -11.71 2.21
N THR A 138 -2.53 -10.56 2.13
CA THR A 138 -3.44 -10.08 3.18
C THR A 138 -4.68 -9.42 2.60
N LYS A 139 -5.66 -9.17 3.46
CA LYS A 139 -6.81 -8.30 3.18
C LYS A 139 -6.62 -6.94 3.84
N PHE A 140 -6.99 -5.88 3.14
CA PHE A 140 -6.83 -4.50 3.59
C PHE A 140 -7.62 -4.24 4.86
N GLY A 141 -6.94 -3.76 5.91
CA GLY A 141 -7.53 -3.41 7.19
C GLY A 141 -7.95 -4.60 8.04
N ILE A 142 -7.84 -5.83 7.53
CA ILE A 142 -8.23 -7.04 8.27
C ILE A 142 -7.03 -7.58 9.02
N PHE A 143 -7.22 -7.79 10.32
CA PHE A 143 -6.21 -8.33 11.21
C PHE A 143 -6.85 -9.30 12.19
N ASP A 144 -6.34 -10.53 12.20
CA ASP A 144 -6.94 -11.67 12.90
C ASP A 144 -8.43 -11.78 12.51
N ASP A 145 -9.35 -11.34 13.37
CA ASP A 145 -10.80 -11.34 13.14
C ASP A 145 -11.44 -9.94 13.15
N GLY A 146 -10.64 -8.87 13.14
CA GLY A 146 -11.12 -7.49 13.22
C GLY A 146 -10.92 -6.71 11.92
N ASN A 147 -11.82 -5.75 11.67
CA ASN A 147 -11.69 -4.76 10.62
C ASN A 147 -11.22 -3.43 11.22
N PHE A 148 -10.07 -2.95 10.74
CA PHE A 148 -9.34 -1.80 11.26
C PHE A 148 -8.97 -0.88 10.10
N ILE A 149 -9.96 -0.20 9.54
CA ILE A 149 -9.78 0.82 8.50
C ILE A 149 -10.12 2.17 9.11
N GLN A 150 -9.27 3.18 8.84
CA GLN A 150 -9.56 4.56 9.21
C GLN A 150 -9.41 5.47 8.00
N ARG A 151 -10.26 6.50 7.94
CA ARG A 151 -10.17 7.54 6.94
C ARG A 151 -8.89 8.35 7.12
N GLY A 152 -8.16 8.57 6.02
CA GLY A 152 -6.98 9.42 6.00
C GLY A 152 -7.37 10.90 6.04
N TRP A 153 -6.85 11.63 7.03
CA TRP A 153 -6.85 13.11 7.06
C TRP A 153 -5.43 13.68 7.19
N LEU A 154 -4.40 12.83 7.17
CA LEU A 154 -3.02 13.26 7.25
C LEU A 154 -2.48 13.47 5.84
N MET A 155 -2.74 14.66 5.29
CA MET A 155 -1.74 15.28 4.42
C MET A 155 -0.51 15.56 5.28
N SER A 156 0.68 15.55 4.67
CA SER A 156 1.95 15.81 5.35
C SER A 156 1.91 17.17 6.07
N ASN A 157 1.47 17.16 7.32
CA ASN A 157 1.72 18.27 8.22
C ASN A 157 3.16 18.11 8.66
N SER A 158 4.05 18.81 7.96
CA SER A 158 5.33 19.21 8.51
C SER A 158 5.09 19.83 9.90
N GLU A 159 5.60 19.17 10.94
CA GLU A 159 5.97 19.85 12.19
C GLU A 159 7.31 20.55 12.02
#